data_AF-A0A0D0Q5L8-F1
#
_entry.id   AF-A0A0D0Q5L8-F1
#
_cell.length_a   1.000
_cell.length_b   1.000
_cell.length_c   1.000
_cell.angle_alpha   90.00
_cell.angle_beta   90.00
_cell.angle_gamma   90.00
#
_symmetry.space_group_name_H-M   'P 1'
#
loop_
_entity.id
_entity.type
_entity.pdbx_description
1 polymer ?
#
loop_
_entity_poly.entity_id
_entity_poly.type
_entity_poly.pdbx_seq_one_letter_code
_entity_poly.pdbx_strand_id
1 'polypeptide(L)'
;MSPTNILLTQRAADILGVRTRIQLKLPDRGLTIQKEHIDPIVTVIRTYRPRIVFAPYWEDRHPDHGQCAKLVEEAVFSAAIRRYGELPPHRVQAVYFYMINGFHRPQFVIDISDTIDKKLASLRAYESQFERMSGSVDTPLTNGYIETVESRERLFGKEVGVSFAEGFISKKPLILAHDLLGEER
;
A
#
# COMPACT_ATOMS: atom_id res chain seq x y z
N MET A 1 -7.14 4.88 -16.91
CA MET A 1 -6.90 3.43 -16.73
C MET A 1 -7.71 2.67 -17.75
N SER A 2 -7.16 1.61 -18.36
CA SER A 2 -7.88 0.80 -19.35
C SER A 2 -9.02 -0.01 -18.69
N PRO A 3 -10.06 -0.40 -19.44
CA PRO A 3 -11.12 -1.28 -18.94
C PRO A 3 -10.59 -2.60 -18.36
N THR A 4 -9.58 -3.18 -18.99
CA THR A 4 -8.90 -4.39 -18.52
C THR A 4 -8.29 -4.19 -17.14
N ASN A 5 -7.56 -3.10 -16.91
CA ASN A 5 -6.92 -2.85 -15.61
C ASN A 5 -7.95 -2.60 -14.50
N ILE A 6 -9.11 -2.03 -14.81
CA ILE A 6 -10.20 -1.87 -13.83
C ILE A 6 -10.67 -3.25 -13.34
N LEU A 7 -10.90 -4.19 -14.25
CA LEU A 7 -11.35 -5.55 -13.94
C LEU A 7 -10.31 -6.33 -13.15
N LEU A 8 -9.04 -6.34 -13.58
CA LEU A 8 -7.95 -7.06 -12.90
C LEU A 8 -7.79 -6.57 -11.46
N THR A 9 -7.79 -5.25 -11.28
CA THR A 9 -7.66 -4.65 -9.94
C THR A 9 -8.92 -4.93 -9.08
N GLN A 10 -10.10 -5.12 -9.67
CA GLN A 10 -11.31 -5.52 -8.92
C GLN A 10 -11.20 -6.98 -8.47
N ARG A 11 -10.74 -7.89 -9.33
CA ARG A 11 -10.48 -9.29 -8.95
C ARG A 11 -9.51 -9.38 -7.77
N ALA A 12 -8.41 -8.61 -7.81
CA ALA A 12 -7.46 -8.56 -6.70
C ALA A 12 -8.12 -8.06 -5.40
N ALA A 13 -8.99 -7.04 -5.48
CA ALA A 13 -9.75 -6.54 -4.33
C ALA A 13 -10.69 -7.63 -3.76
N ASP A 14 -11.37 -8.40 -4.62
CA ASP A 14 -12.27 -9.46 -4.22
C ASP A 14 -11.52 -10.61 -3.52
N ILE A 15 -10.35 -11.02 -4.04
CA ILE A 15 -9.47 -12.05 -3.42
C ILE A 15 -9.06 -11.64 -2.01
N LEU A 16 -8.76 -10.36 -1.80
CA LEU A 16 -8.36 -9.80 -0.50
C LEU A 16 -9.54 -9.47 0.42
N GLY A 17 -10.79 -9.58 -0.06
CA GLY A 17 -11.99 -9.19 0.69
C GLY A 17 -12.15 -7.68 0.91
N VAL A 18 -11.56 -6.86 0.02
CA VAL A 18 -11.67 -5.40 0.06
C VAL A 18 -13.08 -4.98 -0.32
N ARG A 19 -13.83 -4.42 0.66
CA ARG A 19 -15.24 -4.04 0.47
C ARG A 19 -15.44 -2.82 -0.42
N THR A 20 -14.49 -1.89 -0.41
CA THR A 20 -14.58 -0.65 -1.18
C THR A 20 -13.25 -0.34 -1.83
N ARG A 21 -13.31 -0.16 -3.15
CA ARG A 21 -12.18 0.26 -3.96
C ARG A 21 -12.51 1.58 -4.65
N ILE A 22 -11.60 2.54 -4.54
CA ILE A 22 -11.78 3.91 -5.03
C ILE A 22 -10.71 4.18 -6.07
N GLN A 23 -11.11 4.68 -7.23
CA GLN A 23 -10.18 5.08 -8.29
C GLN A 23 -10.18 6.60 -8.42
N LEU A 24 -9.10 7.23 -7.95
CA LEU A 24 -8.82 8.63 -8.29
C LEU A 24 -8.26 8.69 -9.72
N LYS A 25 -8.57 9.77 -10.44
CA LYS A 25 -8.11 10.01 -11.82
C LYS A 25 -6.90 10.95 -11.86
N LEU A 26 -5.97 10.77 -10.92
CA LEU A 26 -4.71 11.51 -10.91
C LEU A 26 -3.80 11.01 -12.05
N PRO A 27 -2.94 11.88 -12.62
CA PRO A 27 -2.09 11.49 -13.74
C PRO A 27 -0.97 10.55 -13.31
N ASP A 28 -0.81 9.44 -14.02
CA ASP A 28 0.37 8.58 -13.95
C ASP A 28 1.61 9.37 -14.42
N ARG A 29 2.75 9.22 -13.74
CA ARG A 29 3.98 9.99 -13.95
C ARG A 29 3.84 11.51 -13.75
N GLY A 30 2.72 11.95 -13.18
CA GLY A 30 2.36 13.37 -13.00
C GLY A 30 2.01 13.74 -11.56
N LEU A 31 2.33 12.89 -10.57
CA LEU A 31 2.04 13.16 -9.17
C LEU A 31 2.93 14.29 -8.63
N THR A 32 2.34 15.47 -8.48
CA THR A 32 2.96 16.68 -7.91
C THR A 32 2.22 17.15 -6.67
N ILE A 33 2.92 17.81 -5.75
CA ILE A 33 2.32 18.42 -4.55
C ILE A 33 1.59 19.69 -4.95
N GLN A 34 0.28 19.54 -5.22
CA GLN A 34 -0.62 20.62 -5.58
C GLN A 34 -2.03 20.32 -5.09
N LYS A 35 -2.84 21.37 -4.92
CA LYS A 35 -4.16 21.29 -4.30
C LYS A 35 -5.09 20.33 -5.04
N GLU A 36 -5.01 20.30 -6.36
CA GLU A 36 -5.82 19.46 -7.25
C GLU A 36 -5.56 17.96 -7.06
N HIS A 37 -4.39 17.60 -6.53
CA HIS A 37 -4.05 16.22 -6.19
C HIS A 37 -4.33 15.89 -4.72
N ILE A 38 -4.22 16.87 -3.83
CA ILE A 38 -4.46 16.71 -2.39
C ILE A 38 -5.96 16.64 -2.07
N ASP A 39 -6.77 17.54 -2.64
CA ASP A 39 -8.21 17.66 -2.35
C ASP A 39 -8.98 16.34 -2.56
N PRO A 40 -8.78 15.58 -3.66
CA PRO A 40 -9.49 14.32 -3.86
C PRO A 40 -9.12 13.28 -2.80
N ILE A 41 -7.86 13.25 -2.34
CA ILE A 41 -7.40 12.34 -1.29
C ILE A 41 -7.99 12.76 0.06
N VAL A 42 -8.03 14.06 0.38
CA VAL A 42 -8.70 14.58 1.58
C VAL A 42 -10.17 14.20 1.59
N THR A 43 -10.85 14.32 0.45
CA THR A 43 -12.25 13.95 0.28
C THR A 43 -12.46 12.46 0.57
N VAL A 44 -11.60 11.59 0.04
CA VAL A 44 -11.62 10.14 0.34
C VAL A 44 -11.43 9.89 1.84
N ILE A 45 -10.41 10.49 2.46
CA ILE A 45 -10.12 10.30 3.90
C ILE A 45 -11.32 10.72 4.75
N ARG A 46 -11.95 11.86 4.46
CA ARG A 46 -13.11 12.35 5.23
C ARG A 46 -14.39 11.57 4.99
N THR A 47 -14.55 10.98 3.80
CA THR A 47 -15.69 10.14 3.46
C THR A 47 -15.63 8.80 4.20
N TYR A 48 -14.48 8.12 4.16
CA TYR A 48 -14.32 6.77 4.71
C TYR A 48 -13.82 6.75 6.15
N ARG A 49 -13.37 7.89 6.67
CA ARG A 49 -12.94 8.10 8.07
C ARG A 49 -12.01 6.97 8.58
N PRO A 50 -10.94 6.61 7.85
CA PRO A 50 -10.11 5.46 8.19
C PRO A 50 -9.38 5.68 9.53
N ARG A 51 -9.28 4.64 10.35
CA ARG A 51 -8.45 4.67 11.56
C ARG A 51 -6.97 4.72 11.21
N ILE A 52 -6.56 3.93 10.23
CA ILE A 52 -5.17 3.77 9.77
C ILE A 52 -5.12 4.03 8.27
N VAL A 53 -4.07 4.71 7.80
CA VAL A 53 -3.78 4.89 6.37
C VAL A 53 -2.45 4.24 6.04
N PHE A 54 -2.41 3.51 4.92
CA PHE A 54 -1.19 2.93 4.36
C PHE A 54 -0.84 3.65 3.05
N ALA A 55 0.45 3.92 2.83
CA ALA A 55 0.97 4.50 1.60
C ALA A 55 2.27 3.80 1.15
N PRO A 56 2.71 3.95 -0.11
CA PRO A 56 4.01 3.41 -0.52
C PRO A 56 5.18 4.02 0.28
N TYR A 57 6.22 3.24 0.58
CA TYR A 57 7.46 3.76 1.14
C TYR A 57 8.19 4.65 0.12
N TRP A 58 8.73 5.78 0.58
CA TRP A 58 9.27 6.81 -0.32
C TRP A 58 10.66 6.50 -0.88
N GLU A 59 11.41 5.58 -0.26
CA GLU A 59 12.66 5.06 -0.84
C GLU A 59 12.30 3.93 -1.80
N ASP A 60 11.98 4.29 -3.03
CA ASP A 60 11.61 3.35 -4.08
C ASP A 60 12.15 3.87 -5.41
N ARG A 61 12.59 2.95 -6.28
CA ARG A 61 13.08 3.27 -7.64
C ARG A 61 12.01 3.98 -8.49
N HIS A 62 10.72 3.75 -8.22
CA HIS A 62 9.64 4.39 -8.94
C HIS A 62 9.25 5.72 -8.25
N PRO A 63 9.50 6.88 -8.89
CA PRO A 63 9.29 8.18 -8.25
C PRO A 63 7.85 8.42 -7.80
N ASP A 64 6.86 7.91 -8.54
CA ASP A 64 5.44 8.06 -8.15
C ASP A 64 5.12 7.41 -6.80
N HIS A 65 5.87 6.40 -6.35
CA HIS A 65 5.65 5.82 -5.02
C HIS A 65 5.99 6.84 -3.93
N GLY A 66 7.14 7.51 -4.06
CA GLY A 66 7.53 8.61 -3.17
C GLY A 66 6.64 9.84 -3.28
N GLN A 67 6.16 10.19 -4.48
CA GLN A 67 5.22 11.31 -4.66
C GLN A 67 3.84 10.98 -4.07
N CYS A 68 3.35 9.75 -4.25
CA CYS A 68 2.12 9.26 -3.63
C CYS A 68 2.21 9.34 -2.11
N ALA A 69 3.31 8.89 -1.52
CA ALA A 69 3.55 8.99 -0.08
C ALA A 69 3.40 10.43 0.42
N LYS A 70 4.08 11.38 -0.22
CA LYS A 70 4.02 12.80 0.14
C LYS A 70 2.61 13.37 -0.01
N LEU A 71 1.90 13.06 -1.09
CA LEU A 71 0.52 13.50 -1.31
C LEU A 71 -0.43 12.96 -0.22
N VAL A 72 -0.29 11.69 0.15
CA VAL A 72 -1.10 11.08 1.21
C VAL A 72 -0.81 11.73 2.56
N GLU A 73 0.45 12.05 2.86
CA GLU A 73 0.80 12.75 4.11
C GLU A 73 0.18 14.15 4.21
N GLU A 74 0.31 14.95 3.15
CA GLU A 74 -0.33 16.28 3.06
C GLU A 74 -1.85 16.18 3.20
N ALA A 75 -2.46 15.17 2.58
CA ALA A 75 -3.89 14.92 2.67
C ALA A 75 -4.32 14.46 4.06
N VAL A 76 -3.55 13.59 4.73
CA VAL A 76 -3.84 13.15 6.11
C VAL A 76 -3.78 14.34 7.08
N PHE A 77 -2.78 15.22 6.94
CA PHE A 77 -2.70 16.43 7.75
C PHE A 77 -3.90 17.35 7.49
N SER A 78 -4.17 17.65 6.23
CA SER A 78 -5.27 18.54 5.81
C SER A 78 -6.65 18.00 6.19
N ALA A 79 -6.84 16.68 6.15
CA ALA A 79 -8.10 16.04 6.52
C ALA A 79 -8.50 16.31 7.98
N ALA A 80 -7.55 16.55 8.88
CA ALA A 80 -7.82 16.87 10.28
C ALA A 80 -8.15 18.36 10.53
N ILE A 81 -7.91 19.25 9.54
CA ILE A 81 -8.09 20.69 9.69
C ILE A 81 -9.54 21.09 9.43
N ARG A 82 -10.25 21.56 10.45
CA ARG A 82 -11.66 21.99 10.36
C ARG A 82 -11.93 23.04 9.28
N ARG A 83 -10.96 23.92 8.98
CA ARG A 83 -11.08 25.01 7.99
C ARG A 83 -10.68 24.63 6.56
N TYR A 84 -10.25 23.39 6.34
CA TYR A 84 -9.87 22.88 5.02
C TYR A 84 -10.97 21.97 4.51
N GLY A 85 -11.33 21.98 3.22
CA GLY A 85 -12.29 21.04 2.60
C GLY A 85 -13.75 21.19 3.05
N GLU A 86 -14.67 20.50 2.36
CA GLU A 86 -16.13 20.67 2.54
C GLU A 86 -16.74 19.68 3.55
N LEU A 87 -16.21 18.46 3.62
CA LEU A 87 -16.71 17.41 4.52
C LEU A 87 -16.25 17.62 5.97
N PRO A 88 -16.91 17.06 6.99
CA PRO A 88 -16.44 17.14 8.38
C PRO A 88 -14.99 16.64 8.54
N PRO A 89 -14.15 17.30 9.36
CA PRO A 89 -12.76 16.88 9.55
C PRO A 89 -12.68 15.47 10.14
N HIS A 90 -11.59 14.78 9.79
CA HIS A 90 -11.28 13.45 10.28
C HIS A 90 -9.80 13.35 10.65
N ARG A 91 -9.52 12.84 11.85
CA ARG A 91 -8.16 12.61 12.32
C ARG A 91 -7.84 11.13 12.17
N VAL A 92 -6.95 10.81 11.24
CA VAL A 92 -6.35 9.49 11.11
C VAL A 92 -5.47 9.22 12.34
N GLN A 93 -5.56 8.02 12.90
CA GLN A 93 -4.83 7.64 14.12
C GLN A 93 -3.37 7.30 13.82
N ALA A 94 -3.12 6.56 12.72
CA ALA A 94 -1.77 6.17 12.31
C ALA A 94 -1.60 6.17 10.79
N VAL A 95 -0.38 6.44 10.35
CA VAL A 95 0.05 6.31 8.95
C VAL A 95 1.26 5.39 8.92
N TYR A 96 1.20 4.38 8.05
CA TYR A 96 2.27 3.42 7.85
C TYR A 96 2.62 3.32 6.37
N PHE A 97 3.85 2.90 6.09
CA PHE A 97 4.37 2.83 4.74
C PHE A 97 4.77 1.40 4.39
N TYR A 98 4.23 0.86 3.29
CA TYR A 98 4.53 -0.48 2.79
C TYR A 98 5.53 -0.41 1.63
N MET A 99 6.34 -1.46 1.48
CA MET A 99 7.35 -1.53 0.43
C MET A 99 6.76 -2.12 -0.84
N ILE A 100 6.97 -1.47 -1.99
CA ILE A 100 6.59 -2.00 -3.31
C ILE A 100 7.83 -2.58 -3.96
N ASN A 101 8.75 -1.75 -4.43
CA ASN A 101 10.08 -2.20 -4.85
C ASN A 101 11.07 -2.13 -3.68
N GLY A 102 12.21 -2.78 -3.86
CA GLY A 102 13.32 -2.72 -2.91
C GLY A 102 13.12 -3.60 -1.67
N PHE A 103 14.15 -3.55 -0.83
CA PHE A 103 14.25 -4.28 0.42
C PHE A 103 14.95 -3.36 1.43
N HIS A 104 14.21 -2.93 2.44
CA HIS A 104 14.71 -2.05 3.49
C HIS A 104 14.46 -2.71 4.84
N ARG A 105 15.24 -2.34 5.87
CA ARG A 105 14.97 -2.83 7.22
C ARG A 105 13.62 -2.25 7.70
N PRO A 106 12.60 -3.08 7.98
CA PRO A 106 11.32 -2.60 8.46
C PRO A 106 11.45 -2.14 9.92
N GLN A 107 10.55 -1.24 10.35
CA GLN A 107 10.47 -0.84 11.75
C GLN A 107 9.59 -1.79 12.57
N PHE A 108 8.59 -2.37 11.93
CA PHE A 108 7.79 -3.46 12.45
C PHE A 108 7.33 -4.34 11.29
N VAL A 109 6.93 -5.56 11.60
CA VAL A 109 6.40 -6.51 10.62
C VAL A 109 5.05 -7.04 11.09
N ILE A 110 4.24 -7.51 10.15
CA ILE A 110 3.00 -8.25 10.43
C ILE A 110 3.19 -9.67 9.91
N ASP A 111 2.94 -10.66 10.77
CA ASP A 111 2.92 -12.07 10.37
C ASP A 111 1.79 -12.29 9.36
N ILE A 112 2.15 -12.73 8.16
CA ILE A 112 1.21 -13.04 7.08
C ILE A 112 1.29 -14.52 6.67
N SER A 113 1.87 -15.38 7.51
CA SER A 113 2.07 -16.79 7.22
C SER A 113 0.77 -17.49 6.79
N ASP A 114 -0.35 -17.19 7.46
CA ASP A 114 -1.67 -17.79 7.16
C ASP A 114 -2.38 -17.14 5.96
N THR A 115 -1.81 -16.08 5.38
CA THR A 115 -2.46 -15.29 4.31
C THR A 115 -1.59 -15.07 3.09
N ILE A 116 -0.38 -15.64 3.05
CA ILE A 116 0.55 -15.51 1.93
C ILE A 116 -0.07 -15.95 0.61
N ASP A 117 -0.83 -17.05 0.60
CA ASP A 117 -1.50 -17.55 -0.61
C ASP A 117 -2.51 -16.55 -1.17
N LYS A 118 -3.27 -15.86 -0.30
CA LYS A 118 -4.21 -14.81 -0.73
C LYS A 118 -3.48 -13.61 -1.31
N LYS A 119 -2.34 -13.22 -0.72
CA LYS A 119 -1.48 -12.16 -1.26
C LYS A 119 -0.97 -12.55 -2.66
N LEU A 120 -0.39 -13.72 -2.81
CA LEU A 120 0.14 -14.19 -4.10
C LEU A 120 -0.97 -14.32 -5.16
N ALA A 121 -2.14 -14.84 -4.79
CA ALA A 121 -3.31 -14.90 -5.68
C ALA A 121 -3.76 -13.51 -6.12
N SER A 122 -3.78 -12.52 -5.22
CA SER A 122 -4.16 -11.15 -5.57
C SER A 122 -3.17 -10.48 -6.53
N LEU A 123 -1.87 -10.80 -6.43
CA LEU A 123 -0.85 -10.33 -7.37
C LEU A 123 -1.02 -10.99 -8.74
N ARG A 124 -1.23 -12.30 -8.77
CA ARG A 124 -1.46 -13.06 -10.02
C ARG A 124 -2.72 -12.61 -10.77
N ALA A 125 -3.69 -12.01 -10.09
CA ALA A 125 -4.86 -11.43 -10.74
C ALA A 125 -4.53 -10.28 -11.72
N TYR A 126 -3.33 -9.69 -11.65
CA TYR A 126 -2.83 -8.72 -12.62
C TYR A 126 -2.01 -9.40 -13.73
N GLU A 127 -2.62 -10.37 -14.41
CA GLU A 127 -1.99 -11.17 -15.47
C GLU A 127 -1.22 -10.30 -16.49
N SER A 128 -1.81 -9.17 -16.91
CA SER A 128 -1.19 -8.24 -17.87
C SER A 128 0.03 -7.47 -17.35
N GLN A 129 0.32 -7.52 -16.05
CA GLN A 129 1.44 -6.82 -15.40
C GLN A 129 2.61 -7.74 -15.07
N PHE A 130 2.32 -8.98 -14.67
CA PHE A 130 3.33 -9.89 -14.11
C PHE A 130 3.59 -11.13 -14.95
N GLU A 131 2.71 -11.48 -15.89
CA GLU A 131 2.92 -12.61 -16.79
C GLU A 131 3.48 -12.15 -18.13
N ARG A 132 4.45 -12.92 -18.65
CA ARG A 132 4.90 -12.77 -20.03
C ARG A 132 3.81 -13.32 -20.95
N MET A 133 3.17 -12.44 -21.70
CA MET A 133 2.23 -12.82 -22.74
C MET A 133 2.92 -12.79 -24.12
N SER A 134 2.40 -13.56 -25.08
CA SER A 134 2.88 -13.47 -26.47
C SER A 134 2.74 -12.02 -26.97
N GLY A 135 3.87 -11.36 -27.24
CA GLY A 135 3.93 -9.95 -27.68
C GLY A 135 4.09 -8.91 -26.56
N SER A 136 4.25 -9.32 -25.29
CA SER A 136 4.55 -8.37 -24.20
C SER A 136 6.02 -7.91 -24.23
N VAL A 137 6.26 -6.65 -23.86
CA VAL A 137 7.61 -6.09 -23.68
C VAL A 137 8.18 -6.56 -22.34
N ASP A 138 9.48 -6.88 -22.30
CA ASP A 138 10.17 -7.17 -21.06
C ASP A 138 10.17 -5.95 -20.14
N THR A 139 9.65 -6.13 -18.93
CA THR A 139 9.65 -5.13 -17.86
C THR A 139 10.19 -5.77 -16.58
N PRO A 140 10.67 -4.97 -15.61
CA PRO A 140 11.05 -5.51 -14.31
C PRO A 140 9.92 -6.28 -13.59
N LEU A 141 8.66 -6.10 -14.00
CA LEU A 141 7.50 -6.77 -13.41
C LEU A 141 7.25 -8.17 -14.01
N THR A 142 7.63 -8.40 -15.27
CA THR A 142 7.41 -9.67 -15.98
C THR A 142 8.57 -10.67 -15.80
N ASN A 143 9.59 -10.31 -15.02
CA ASN A 143 10.77 -11.14 -14.76
C ASN A 143 10.87 -11.53 -13.27
N GLY A 144 10.00 -12.45 -12.83
CA GLY A 144 10.10 -13.02 -11.49
C GLY A 144 9.71 -12.07 -10.35
N TYR A 145 8.84 -11.09 -10.60
CA TYR A 145 8.52 -10.06 -9.61
C TYR A 145 7.73 -10.61 -8.43
N ILE A 146 6.76 -11.50 -8.67
CA ILE A 146 5.95 -12.11 -7.60
C ILE A 146 6.86 -12.95 -6.68
N GLU A 147 7.80 -13.69 -7.26
CA GLU A 147 8.81 -14.49 -6.57
C GLU A 147 9.75 -13.60 -5.74
N THR A 148 10.08 -12.41 -6.26
CA THR A 148 10.86 -11.41 -5.52
C THR A 148 10.09 -10.89 -4.30
N VAL A 149 8.79 -10.61 -4.45
CA VAL A 149 7.91 -10.22 -3.34
C VAL A 149 7.80 -11.34 -2.31
N GLU A 150 7.54 -12.57 -2.74
CA GLU A 150 7.48 -13.75 -1.85
C GLU A 150 8.80 -13.93 -1.09
N SER A 151 9.94 -13.81 -1.78
CA SER A 151 11.27 -13.91 -1.18
C SER A 151 11.52 -12.83 -0.13
N ARG A 152 11.07 -11.60 -0.38
CA ARG A 152 11.15 -10.52 0.62
C ARG A 152 10.35 -10.86 1.86
N GLU A 153 9.10 -11.28 1.72
CA GLU A 153 8.27 -11.55 2.90
C GLU A 153 8.79 -12.76 3.67
N ARG A 154 9.41 -13.72 2.98
CA ARG A 154 10.10 -14.85 3.62
C ARG A 154 11.34 -14.41 4.41
N LEU A 155 12.12 -13.48 3.87
CA LEU A 155 13.26 -12.90 4.58
C LEU A 155 12.82 -12.14 5.83
N PHE A 156 11.79 -11.31 5.74
CA PHE A 156 11.24 -10.63 6.92
C PHE A 156 10.66 -11.63 7.94
N GLY A 157 9.97 -12.67 7.49
CA GLY A 157 9.48 -13.73 8.37
C GLY A 157 10.61 -14.40 9.14
N LYS A 158 11.71 -14.73 8.46
CA LYS A 158 12.91 -15.31 9.08
C LYS A 158 13.50 -14.44 10.18
N GLU A 159 13.53 -13.12 10.01
CA GLU A 159 14.05 -12.19 11.02
C GLU A 159 13.25 -12.19 12.33
N VAL A 160 11.97 -12.58 12.29
CA VAL A 160 11.07 -12.58 13.46
C VAL A 160 10.54 -13.97 13.85
N GLY A 161 11.07 -15.04 13.23
CA GLY A 161 10.73 -16.42 13.58
C GLY A 161 9.39 -16.94 13.06
N VAL A 162 8.87 -16.39 11.95
CA VAL A 162 7.64 -16.86 11.27
C VAL A 162 7.91 -17.20 9.80
N SER A 163 6.95 -17.80 9.09
CA SER A 163 7.17 -18.25 7.71
C SER A 163 7.22 -17.09 6.72
N PHE A 164 6.32 -16.12 6.87
CA PHE A 164 6.25 -14.92 6.04
C PHE A 164 5.79 -13.72 6.87
N ALA A 165 6.38 -12.56 6.65
CA ALA A 165 5.95 -11.32 7.28
C ALA A 165 6.04 -10.13 6.32
N GLU A 166 5.09 -9.20 6.38
CA GLU A 166 5.16 -7.93 5.63
C GLU A 166 5.83 -6.85 6.47
N GLY A 167 6.80 -6.14 5.89
CA GLY A 167 7.53 -5.06 6.54
C GLY A 167 6.90 -3.68 6.34
N PHE A 168 6.85 -2.91 7.43
CA PHE A 168 6.27 -1.57 7.45
C PHE A 168 7.19 -0.54 8.11
N ILE A 169 7.04 0.71 7.69
CA ILE A 169 7.71 1.88 8.25
C ILE A 169 6.67 2.84 8.87
N SER A 170 7.02 3.48 9.97
CA SER A 170 6.31 4.61 10.56
C SER A 170 7.24 5.82 10.72
N LYS A 171 6.69 7.03 10.56
CA LYS A 171 7.43 8.25 10.90
C LYS A 171 7.35 8.60 12.38
N LYS A 172 6.38 8.02 13.11
CA LYS A 172 6.21 8.23 14.55
C LYS A 172 6.62 6.95 15.29
N PRO A 173 7.18 7.06 16.50
CA PRO A 173 7.36 5.90 17.35
C PRO A 173 6.04 5.14 17.54
N LEU A 174 6.12 3.81 17.56
CA LEU A 174 4.98 2.95 17.84
C LEU A 174 4.70 2.93 19.34
N ILE A 175 3.42 2.96 19.71
CA ILE A 175 2.99 2.66 21.08
C ILE A 175 2.65 1.17 21.10
N LEU A 176 3.44 0.37 21.81
CA LEU A 176 3.16 -1.03 22.05
C LEU A 176 2.40 -1.17 23.36
N ALA A 177 1.26 -1.87 23.33
CA ALA A 177 0.46 -2.17 24.52
C ALA A 177 0.42 -3.69 24.77
N HIS A 178 -0.18 -4.45 23.85
CA HIS A 178 -0.30 -5.91 23.97
C HIS A 178 0.90 -6.64 23.33
N ASP A 179 1.48 -6.07 22.27
CA ASP A 179 2.55 -6.72 21.50
C ASP A 179 3.91 -6.77 22.21
N LEU A 180 4.08 -6.11 23.37
CA LEU A 180 5.37 -6.12 24.09
C LEU A 180 5.69 -7.50 24.68
N LEU A 181 4.69 -8.15 25.26
CA LEU A 181 4.82 -9.51 25.82
C LEU A 181 4.13 -10.56 24.94
N GLY A 182 3.36 -10.12 23.94
CA GLY A 182 2.47 -10.97 23.18
C GLY A 182 1.20 -11.32 23.95
N GLU A 183 0.25 -11.93 23.26
CA GLU A 183 -0.87 -12.64 23.88
C GLU A 183 -0.42 -14.09 24.14
N GLU A 184 -0.88 -14.70 25.23
CA GLU A 184 -0.76 -16.16 25.41
C GLU A 184 -1.45 -16.83 24.22
N ARG A 185 -0.67 -17.46 23.33
CA ARG A 185 -1.17 -18.23 22.20
C ARG A 185 -1.69 -19.58 22.63
#